data_AF-A0A4Q3AMB6-F1
#
_entry.id   AF-A0A4Q3AMB6-F1
#
_cell.length_a   1.000
_cell.length_b   1.000
_cell.length_c   1.000
_cell.angle_alpha   90.00
_cell.angle_beta   90.00
_cell.angle_gamma   90.00
#
_symmetry.space_group_name_H-M   'P 1'
#
loop_
_entity.id
_entity.type
_entity.pdbx_description
1 polymer ?
#
loop_
_entity_poly.entity_id
_entity_poly.type
_entity_poly.pdbx_seq_one_letter_code
_entity_poly.pdbx_strand_id
1 'polypeptide(L)'
;MSKYAGEQVLVVPRPLFDAVGSFQGIRTHGLEEAIEKLLDPENHFFMDRAEAEADPTHKQLIPYCLIRCGTSILNYTRGKSGGEDRLHAKLSVGVGGHINPIDTGSGRTGRDAYFAAVERELNEELIFDTAHTNRVAALINDDSNEVGRVHLGIVHVIDLE
;
A
#
# COMPACT_ATOMS: atom_id res chain seq x y z
N MET A 1 -10.36 -17.90 -16.31
CA MET A 1 -9.12 -17.24 -15.83
C MET A 1 -9.50 -16.40 -14.63
N SER A 2 -8.70 -16.39 -13.57
CA SER A 2 -8.93 -15.48 -12.42
C SER A 2 -9.05 -14.04 -12.93
N LYS A 3 -9.91 -13.22 -12.31
CA LYS A 3 -10.13 -11.80 -12.64
C LYS A 3 -8.80 -11.02 -12.71
N TYR A 4 -7.80 -11.46 -11.95
CA TYR A 4 -6.48 -10.83 -11.83
C TYR A 4 -5.33 -11.68 -12.37
N ALA A 5 -5.61 -12.63 -13.28
CA ALA A 5 -4.58 -13.46 -13.93
C ALA A 5 -3.61 -14.21 -12.98
N GLY A 6 -4.03 -14.49 -11.74
CA GLY A 6 -3.21 -15.17 -10.73
C GLY A 6 -2.22 -14.28 -9.99
N GLU A 7 -2.42 -12.95 -10.01
CA GLU A 7 -1.67 -12.00 -9.20
C GLU A 7 -1.67 -12.41 -7.71
N GLN A 8 -0.50 -12.36 -7.09
CA GLN A 8 -0.29 -12.64 -5.67
C GLN A 8 0.03 -11.33 -4.95
N VAL A 9 -0.59 -11.10 -3.79
CA VAL A 9 -0.46 -9.85 -3.01
C VAL A 9 -0.07 -10.15 -1.57
N LEU A 10 0.73 -9.25 -0.96
CA LEU A 10 1.16 -9.41 0.43
C LEU A 10 0.04 -9.05 1.41
N VAL A 11 -0.28 -9.98 2.30
CA VAL A 11 -1.32 -9.82 3.31
C VAL A 11 -0.79 -10.11 4.72
N VAL A 12 -1.45 -9.49 5.70
CA VAL A 12 -1.37 -9.88 7.11
C VAL A 12 -2.73 -10.40 7.58
N PRO A 13 -2.78 -11.33 8.54
CA PRO A 13 -4.03 -11.70 9.19
C PRO A 13 -4.67 -10.49 9.90
N ARG A 14 -5.99 -10.31 9.77
CA ARG A 14 -6.73 -9.26 10.52
C ARG A 14 -6.46 -9.30 12.03
N PRO A 15 -6.36 -10.47 12.70
CA PRO A 15 -6.01 -10.51 14.12
C PRO A 15 -4.67 -9.85 14.47
N LEU A 16 -3.70 -9.84 13.55
CA LEU A 16 -2.44 -9.11 13.74
C LEU A 16 -2.70 -7.60 13.71
N PHE A 17 -3.49 -7.10 12.76
CA PHE A 17 -3.88 -5.70 12.70
C PHE A 17 -4.62 -5.26 13.98
N ASP A 18 -5.53 -6.12 14.48
CA ASP A 18 -6.23 -5.87 15.75
C ASP A 18 -5.26 -5.82 16.94
N ALA A 19 -4.27 -6.73 16.99
CA ALA A 19 -3.24 -6.74 18.01
C ALA A 19 -2.27 -5.53 17.95
N VAL A 20 -2.04 -4.97 16.76
CA VAL A 20 -1.31 -3.70 16.57
C VAL A 20 -2.12 -2.49 17.06
N GLY A 21 -3.40 -2.68 17.38
CA GLY A 21 -4.34 -1.67 17.83
C GLY A 21 -5.10 -1.10 16.63
N SER A 22 -6.13 -1.81 16.19
CA SER A 22 -6.98 -1.40 15.07
C SER A 22 -7.60 -0.02 15.28
N PHE A 23 -7.76 0.71 14.17
CA PHE A 23 -8.17 2.12 14.17
C PHE A 23 -8.97 2.43 12.90
N GLN A 24 -9.72 3.54 12.90
CA GLN A 24 -10.46 4.02 11.74
C GLN A 24 -9.93 5.41 11.36
N GLY A 25 -9.60 5.61 10.08
CA GLY A 25 -8.99 6.85 9.58
C GLY A 25 -7.46 6.76 9.55
N ILE A 26 -6.79 7.80 10.07
CA ILE A 26 -5.33 7.97 9.99
C ILE A 26 -4.69 7.82 11.37
N ARG A 27 -3.64 7.00 11.47
CA ARG A 27 -2.79 6.89 12.66
C ARG A 27 -1.40 7.46 12.36
N THR A 28 -0.90 8.31 13.24
CA THR A 28 0.43 8.96 13.13
C THR A 28 1.35 8.70 14.32
N HIS A 29 0.90 7.95 15.32
CA HIS A 29 1.66 7.64 16.54
C HIS A 29 1.93 6.15 16.65
N GLY A 30 3.07 5.77 17.25
CA GLY A 30 3.48 4.37 17.39
C GLY A 30 3.61 3.65 16.04
N LEU A 31 4.06 4.39 15.00
CA LEU A 31 4.20 3.88 13.65
C LEU A 31 5.30 2.84 13.55
N GLU A 32 6.44 3.09 14.19
CA GLU A 32 7.62 2.22 14.12
C GLU A 32 7.30 0.81 14.62
N GLU A 33 6.77 0.69 15.84
CA GLU A 33 6.34 -0.60 16.41
C GLU A 33 5.28 -1.31 15.54
N ALA A 34 4.32 -0.56 15.01
CA ALA A 34 3.29 -1.11 14.15
C ALA A 34 3.87 -1.66 12.84
N ILE A 35 4.74 -0.90 12.18
CA ILE A 35 5.38 -1.27 10.91
C ILE A 35 6.34 -2.43 11.12
N GLU A 36 7.10 -2.45 12.21
CA GLU A 36 7.98 -3.57 12.53
C GLU A 36 7.19 -4.88 12.63
N LYS A 37 6.06 -4.88 13.35
CA LYS A 37 5.21 -6.08 13.45
C LYS A 37 4.58 -6.46 12.11
N LEU A 38 4.08 -5.48 11.35
CA LEU A 38 3.41 -5.73 10.06
C LEU A 38 4.37 -6.23 8.98
N LEU A 39 5.64 -5.80 9.01
CA LEU A 39 6.65 -6.15 8.02
C LEU A 39 7.59 -7.28 8.48
N ASP A 40 7.40 -7.82 9.68
CA ASP A 40 8.08 -9.03 10.14
C ASP A 40 7.75 -10.19 9.19
N PRO A 41 8.75 -10.85 8.55
CA PRO A 41 8.53 -11.99 7.66
C PRO A 41 7.67 -13.13 8.23
N GLU A 42 7.60 -13.27 9.55
CA GLU A 42 6.78 -14.31 10.20
C GLU A 42 5.28 -13.96 10.25
N ASN A 43 4.93 -12.70 9.98
CA ASN A 43 3.59 -12.15 10.21
C ASN A 43 2.79 -11.89 8.92
N HIS A 44 3.43 -12.02 7.75
CA HIS A 44 2.80 -11.80 6.45
C HIS A 44 3.10 -12.94 5.48
N PHE A 45 2.28 -13.04 4.44
CA PHE A 45 2.43 -14.02 3.38
C PHE A 45 1.76 -13.53 2.09
N PHE A 46 2.00 -14.23 0.98
CA PHE A 46 1.35 -13.94 -0.29
C PHE A 46 0.06 -14.75 -0.45
N MET A 47 -1.00 -14.07 -0.89
CA MET A 47 -2.31 -14.65 -1.18
C MET A 47 -2.74 -14.30 -2.61
N ASP A 48 -3.55 -15.14 -3.27
CA ASP A 48 -4.17 -14.77 -4.55
C ASP A 48 -5.02 -13.52 -4.38
N ARG A 49 -4.84 -12.54 -5.27
CA ARG A 49 -5.54 -11.26 -5.18
C ARG A 49 -7.05 -11.42 -5.19
N ALA A 50 -7.60 -12.35 -5.99
CA ALA A 50 -9.05 -12.53 -6.04
C ALA A 50 -9.60 -13.02 -4.69
N GLU A 51 -8.83 -13.84 -3.98
CA GLU A 51 -9.18 -14.31 -2.63
C GLU A 51 -9.02 -13.19 -1.60
N ALA A 52 -7.90 -12.47 -1.63
CA ALA A 52 -7.62 -11.38 -0.70
C ALA A 52 -8.64 -10.23 -0.78
N GLU A 53 -9.13 -9.91 -1.99
CA GLU A 53 -10.14 -8.87 -2.21
C GLU A 53 -11.54 -9.28 -1.69
N ALA A 54 -11.79 -10.59 -1.54
CA ALA A 54 -13.06 -11.13 -1.07
C ALA A 54 -13.07 -11.51 0.42
N ASP A 55 -11.91 -11.52 1.07
CA ASP A 55 -11.73 -12.06 2.42
C ASP A 55 -11.29 -10.99 3.45
N PRO A 56 -12.22 -10.45 4.27
CA PRO A 56 -11.91 -9.46 5.30
C PRO A 56 -11.17 -10.05 6.51
N THR A 57 -10.86 -11.35 6.53
CA THR A 57 -10.01 -11.95 7.56
C THR A 57 -8.53 -11.65 7.33
N HIS A 58 -8.19 -11.03 6.19
CA HIS A 58 -6.85 -10.57 5.83
C HIS A 58 -6.85 -9.08 5.49
N LYS A 59 -5.71 -8.42 5.69
CA LYS A 59 -5.44 -7.05 5.25
C LYS A 59 -4.28 -7.05 4.27
N GLN A 60 -4.52 -6.57 3.07
CA GLN A 60 -3.54 -6.30 2.03
C GLN A 60 -2.73 -5.06 2.44
N LEU A 61 -1.40 -5.20 2.51
CA LEU A 61 -0.53 -4.08 2.81
C LEU A 61 -0.30 -3.26 1.55
N ILE A 62 -0.66 -1.97 1.60
CA ILE A 62 -0.58 -1.06 0.45
C ILE A 62 0.41 0.07 0.75
N PRO A 63 1.58 0.09 0.09
CA PRO A 63 2.37 1.30 -0.06
C PRO A 63 1.51 2.43 -0.67
N TYR A 64 1.37 3.55 0.04
CA TYR A 64 0.58 4.70 -0.44
C TYR A 64 1.40 5.99 -0.37
N CYS A 65 1.94 6.41 -1.51
CA CYS A 65 2.91 7.48 -1.62
C CYS A 65 2.26 8.81 -2.00
N LEU A 66 2.38 9.79 -1.12
CA LEU A 66 2.03 11.19 -1.38
C LEU A 66 3.26 11.91 -1.94
N ILE A 67 3.14 12.56 -3.09
CA ILE A 67 4.24 13.31 -3.69
C ILE A 67 4.10 14.80 -3.32
N ARG A 68 5.12 15.34 -2.66
CA ARG A 68 5.18 16.73 -2.19
C ARG A 68 6.33 17.47 -2.84
N CYS A 69 6.05 18.68 -3.34
CA CYS A 69 7.06 19.64 -3.79
C CYS A 69 6.80 20.97 -3.08
N GLY A 70 7.64 21.29 -2.07
CA GLY A 70 7.41 22.42 -1.18
C GLY A 70 6.07 22.34 -0.46
N THR A 71 5.17 23.29 -0.74
CA THR A 71 3.79 23.32 -0.19
C THR A 71 2.75 22.66 -1.09
N SER A 72 3.15 22.18 -2.28
CA SER A 72 2.25 21.57 -3.26
C SER A 72 2.23 20.05 -3.11
N ILE A 73 1.07 19.46 -3.37
CA ILE A 73 0.88 18.00 -3.42
C ILE A 73 0.38 17.62 -4.81
N LEU A 74 0.98 16.58 -5.38
CA LEU A 74 0.52 16.01 -6.64
C LEU A 74 -0.89 15.43 -6.47
N ASN A 75 -1.78 15.80 -7.39
CA ASN A 75 -3.07 15.13 -7.58
C ASN A 75 -3.24 14.80 -9.06
N TYR A 76 -4.08 13.79 -9.33
CA TYR A 76 -4.37 13.38 -10.69
C TYR A 76 -5.79 12.83 -10.77
N THR A 77 -6.34 12.81 -11.99
CA THR A 77 -7.60 12.11 -12.27
C THR A 77 -7.26 10.71 -12.75
N ARG A 78 -7.84 9.69 -12.13
CA ARG A 78 -7.59 8.29 -12.51
C ARG A 78 -8.00 8.06 -13.97
N GLY A 79 -7.13 7.40 -14.72
CA GLY A 79 -7.39 7.01 -16.11
C GLY A 79 -8.44 5.91 -16.22
N LYS A 80 -9.01 5.74 -17.41
CA LYS A 80 -10.08 4.76 -17.70
C LYS A 80 -9.64 3.29 -17.63
N SER A 81 -8.34 3.02 -17.51
CA SER A 81 -7.74 1.68 -17.55
C SER A 81 -7.70 0.96 -16.19
N GLY A 82 -8.01 1.64 -15.08
CA GLY A 82 -8.20 0.99 -13.78
C GLY A 82 -9.57 0.33 -13.71
N GLY A 83 -9.62 -0.99 -13.46
CA GLY A 83 -10.82 -1.84 -13.50
C GLY A 83 -11.91 -1.56 -12.46
N GLU A 84 -12.02 -0.33 -11.96
CA GLU A 84 -13.07 0.11 -11.04
C GLU A 84 -13.84 1.31 -11.60
N ASP A 85 -14.98 1.01 -12.24
CA ASP A 85 -15.85 2.05 -12.83
C ASP A 85 -16.37 3.10 -11.83
N ARG A 86 -16.25 2.81 -10.53
CA ARG A 86 -16.71 3.67 -9.42
C ARG A 86 -15.73 4.80 -9.08
N LEU A 87 -14.51 4.77 -9.60
CA LEU A 87 -13.47 5.79 -9.34
C LEU A 87 -13.24 6.76 -10.52
N HIS A 88 -13.95 6.56 -11.64
CA HIS A 88 -13.91 7.48 -12.77
C HIS A 88 -14.35 8.88 -12.33
N ALA A 89 -13.54 9.90 -12.65
CA ALA A 89 -13.77 11.33 -12.36
C ALA A 89 -13.55 11.83 -10.91
N LYS A 90 -12.96 11.03 -10.01
CA LYS A 90 -12.47 11.55 -8.73
C LYS A 90 -11.00 11.94 -8.82
N LEU A 91 -10.64 13.07 -8.19
CA LEU A 91 -9.24 13.43 -7.94
C LEU A 91 -8.66 12.45 -6.91
N SER A 92 -7.50 11.87 -7.24
CA SER A 92 -6.70 11.04 -6.34
C SER A 92 -5.53 11.86 -5.82
N VAL A 93 -5.15 11.63 -4.57
CA VAL A 93 -3.99 12.24 -3.92
C VAL A 93 -3.15 11.12 -3.35
N GLY A 94 -2.16 10.69 -4.14
CA GLY A 94 -1.26 9.58 -3.81
C GLY A 94 -1.34 8.44 -4.83
N VAL A 95 -0.18 7.81 -5.02
CA VAL A 95 0.03 6.62 -5.87
C VAL A 95 0.38 5.43 -5.00
N GLY A 96 0.01 4.22 -5.42
CA GLY A 96 0.24 3.03 -4.63
C GLY A 96 -0.43 1.81 -5.23
N GLY A 97 -0.02 0.65 -4.75
CA GLY A 97 -0.47 -0.63 -5.27
C GLY A 97 -0.06 -1.77 -4.36
N HIS A 98 -0.12 -3.00 -4.88
CA HIS A 98 0.15 -4.19 -4.10
C HIS A 98 1.65 -4.48 -4.02
N ILE A 99 2.04 -5.17 -2.95
CA ILE A 99 3.34 -5.82 -2.87
C ILE A 99 3.18 -7.21 -3.49
N ASN A 100 4.02 -7.54 -4.47
CA ASN A 100 3.94 -8.78 -5.23
C ASN A 100 5.22 -9.62 -5.04
N PRO A 101 5.21 -10.93 -5.40
CA PRO A 101 6.38 -11.79 -5.24
C PRO A 101 7.65 -11.30 -5.94
N ILE A 102 7.54 -10.50 -7.01
CA ILE A 102 8.69 -9.90 -7.69
C ILE A 102 9.52 -9.00 -6.76
N ASP A 103 8.88 -8.41 -5.75
CA ASP A 103 9.51 -7.50 -4.78
C ASP A 103 10.43 -8.25 -3.80
N THR A 104 10.23 -9.56 -3.63
CA THR A 104 11.13 -10.47 -2.89
C THR A 104 12.33 -10.96 -3.69
N GLY A 105 12.50 -10.46 -4.93
CA GLY A 105 13.64 -10.78 -5.78
C GLY A 105 14.97 -10.61 -5.04
N SER A 106 15.97 -11.42 -5.40
CA SER A 106 17.29 -11.45 -4.74
C SER A 106 17.26 -11.86 -3.25
N GLY A 107 16.20 -12.54 -2.79
CA GLY A 107 16.10 -13.03 -1.42
C GLY A 107 15.69 -11.97 -0.39
N ARG A 108 15.13 -10.84 -0.84
CA ARG A 108 14.58 -9.82 0.05
C ARG A 108 13.38 -10.35 0.81
N THR A 109 13.26 -9.95 2.07
CA THR A 109 12.13 -10.30 2.94
C THR A 109 11.73 -9.10 3.78
N GLY A 110 10.52 -9.13 4.34
CA GLY A 110 10.03 -8.14 5.28
C GLY A 110 10.20 -6.70 4.79
N ARG A 111 10.93 -5.90 5.56
CA ARG A 111 11.18 -4.48 5.27
C ARG A 111 11.84 -4.26 3.91
N ASP A 112 12.81 -5.08 3.52
CA ASP A 112 13.53 -4.90 2.25
C ASP A 112 12.64 -5.19 1.04
N ALA A 113 11.78 -6.21 1.13
CA ALA A 113 10.80 -6.50 0.09
C ALA A 113 9.74 -5.40 0.00
N TYR A 114 9.28 -4.90 1.16
CA TYR A 114 8.34 -3.79 1.23
C TYR A 114 8.87 -2.52 0.54
N PHE A 115 10.10 -2.09 0.84
CA PHE A 115 10.67 -0.90 0.20
C PHE A 115 10.97 -1.13 -1.29
N ALA A 116 11.30 -2.36 -1.71
CA ALA A 116 11.40 -2.67 -3.13
C ALA A 116 10.06 -2.47 -3.86
N ALA A 117 8.94 -2.84 -3.23
CA ALA A 117 7.60 -2.60 -3.77
C ALA A 117 7.26 -1.10 -3.82
N VAL A 118 7.59 -0.33 -2.78
CA VAL A 118 7.42 1.14 -2.78
C VAL A 118 8.11 1.76 -3.99
N GLU A 119 9.38 1.40 -4.24
CA GLU A 119 10.15 1.90 -5.37
C GLU A 119 9.58 1.46 -6.71
N ARG A 120 9.15 0.19 -6.85
CA ARG A 120 8.54 -0.30 -8.08
C ARG A 120 7.26 0.47 -8.40
N GLU A 121 6.34 0.58 -7.45
CA GLU A 121 5.06 1.29 -7.62
C GLU A 121 5.26 2.76 -7.99
N LEU A 122 6.25 3.43 -7.38
CA LEU A 122 6.60 4.81 -7.74
C LEU A 122 7.09 4.91 -9.19
N ASN A 123 7.95 4.00 -9.64
CA ASN A 123 8.53 4.02 -10.98
C ASN A 123 7.57 3.53 -12.08
N GLU A 124 6.53 2.79 -11.75
CA GLU A 124 5.47 2.40 -12.69
C GLU A 124 4.57 3.60 -13.07
N GLU A 125 4.31 4.49 -12.10
CA GLU A 125 3.36 5.60 -12.26
C GLU A 125 4.02 6.95 -12.54
N LEU A 126 5.28 7.15 -12.11
CA LEU A 126 5.96 8.44 -12.12
C LEU A 126 7.39 8.33 -12.65
N ILE A 127 7.85 9.43 -13.25
CA ILE A 127 9.25 9.64 -13.64
C ILE A 127 9.80 10.74 -12.73
N PHE A 128 10.89 10.43 -12.04
CA PHE A 128 11.58 11.39 -11.16
C PHE A 128 12.83 11.92 -11.85
N ASP A 129 12.82 13.19 -12.24
CA ASP A 129 13.99 13.91 -12.79
C ASP A 129 14.76 14.71 -11.71
N THR A 130 14.28 14.67 -10.46
CA THR A 130 14.89 15.31 -9.30
C THR A 130 15.12 14.30 -8.19
N ALA A 131 16.10 14.58 -7.34
CA ALA A 131 16.30 13.82 -6.12
C ALA A 131 15.09 13.97 -5.20
N HIS A 132 14.82 12.92 -4.43
CA HIS A 132 13.70 12.90 -3.50
C HIS A 132 14.05 12.11 -2.25
N THR A 133 13.34 12.42 -1.17
CA THR A 133 13.42 11.66 0.08
C THR A 133 12.11 10.95 0.33
N ASN A 134 12.18 9.83 1.05
CA ASN A 134 11.04 8.99 1.36
C ASN A 134 10.96 8.79 2.87
N ARG A 135 9.80 9.04 3.46
CA ARG A 135 9.52 8.70 4.86
C ARG A 135 8.11 8.16 5.04
N VAL A 136 7.96 7.20 5.95
CA VAL A 136 6.63 6.79 6.40
C VAL A 136 6.05 7.90 7.29
N ALA A 137 4.82 8.31 7.00
CA ALA A 137 4.14 9.41 7.68
C ALA A 137 2.91 8.96 8.47
N ALA A 138 2.25 7.88 8.06
CA ALA A 138 1.05 7.39 8.73
C ALA A 138 0.71 5.94 8.35
N LEU A 139 -0.27 5.38 9.05
CA LEU A 139 -1.08 4.26 8.58
C LEU A 139 -2.51 4.75 8.29
N ILE A 140 -3.17 4.17 7.28
CA ILE A 140 -4.56 4.48 6.92
C ILE A 140 -5.40 3.21 6.86
N ASN A 141 -6.54 3.22 7.54
CA ASN A 141 -7.53 2.15 7.54
C ASN A 141 -8.94 2.72 7.40
N ASP A 142 -9.78 2.09 6.59
CA ASP A 142 -11.19 2.46 6.46
C ASP A 142 -12.10 1.22 6.32
N ASP A 143 -12.65 0.73 7.42
CA ASP A 143 -13.53 -0.45 7.40
C ASP A 143 -14.98 -0.14 6.94
N SER A 144 -15.29 1.10 6.54
CA SER A 144 -16.65 1.51 6.17
C SER A 144 -17.12 0.99 4.80
N ASN A 145 -16.19 0.54 3.95
CA ASN A 145 -16.47 0.08 2.59
C ASN A 145 -15.74 -1.23 2.27
N GLU A 146 -16.15 -1.90 1.19
CA GLU A 146 -15.65 -3.25 0.85
C GLU A 146 -14.14 -3.28 0.59
N VAL A 147 -13.63 -2.27 -0.13
CA VAL A 147 -12.22 -2.13 -0.45
C VAL A 147 -11.41 -1.88 0.83
N GLY A 148 -11.79 -0.88 1.63
CA GLY A 148 -11.02 -0.54 2.82
C GLY A 148 -11.04 -1.62 3.90
N ARG A 149 -12.07 -2.48 3.96
CA ARG A 149 -12.10 -3.64 4.87
C ARG A 149 -10.99 -4.65 4.61
N VAL A 150 -10.47 -4.73 3.39
CA VAL A 150 -9.40 -5.66 3.01
C VAL A 150 -8.05 -4.97 2.79
N HIS A 151 -7.94 -3.65 2.94
CA HIS A 151 -6.70 -2.90 2.73
C HIS A 151 -6.22 -2.18 4.00
N LEU A 152 -4.91 -2.13 4.18
CA LEU A 152 -4.23 -1.32 5.18
C LEU A 152 -3.12 -0.53 4.48
N GLY A 153 -3.28 0.79 4.40
CA GLY A 153 -2.29 1.64 3.73
C GLY A 153 -1.17 2.05 4.68
N ILE A 154 0.06 1.94 4.21
CA ILE A 154 1.24 2.52 4.83
C ILE A 154 1.58 3.76 4.03
N VAL A 155 1.34 4.93 4.62
CA VAL A 155 1.42 6.22 3.92
C VAL A 155 2.85 6.72 3.94
N HIS A 156 3.41 6.91 2.74
CA HIS A 156 4.70 7.54 2.52
C HIS A 156 4.51 8.99 2.09
N VAL A 157 5.45 9.86 2.48
CA VAL A 157 5.62 11.18 1.87
C VAL A 157 6.93 11.15 1.10
N ILE A 158 6.82 11.37 -0.20
CA ILE A 158 7.93 11.53 -1.14
C ILE A 158 8.15 13.03 -1.33
N ASP A 159 9.23 13.52 -0.78
CA ASP A 159 9.60 14.93 -0.78
C ASP A 159 10.59 15.19 -1.92
N LEU A 160 10.16 15.93 -2.93
CA LEU A 160 11.01 16.38 -4.04
C LEU A 160 11.89 17.56 -3.58
N GLU A 161 13.16 17.53 -3.97
CA GLU A 161 14.09 18.67 -3.83
C GLU A 161 13.68 19.87 -4.69
#